data_AF-M0ZV59-F1
#
_entry.id   AF-M0ZV59-F1
#
_cell.length_a   1.000
_cell.length_b   1.000
_cell.length_c   1.000
_cell.angle_alpha   90.00
_cell.angle_beta   90.00
_cell.angle_gamma   90.00
#
_symmetry.space_group_name_H-M   'P 1'
#
loop_
_entity.id
_entity.type
_entity.pdbx_description
1 polymer ?
#
loop_
_entity_poly.entity_id
_entity_poly.type
_entity_poly.pdbx_seq_one_letter_code
_entity_poly.pdbx_strand_id
1 'polypeptide(L)'
;MVLLVSLLVLSLFSFSNSQGPPSPGDYPSSRVGSLHFSQSFRNLWGPQHQSLNQDTLTIWHDHNSGSGIKSLRDYRSDYFGSSVKL
;
A
#
# COMPACT_ATOMS: atom_id res chain seq x y z
N MET A 1 -32.27 16.02 21.01
CA MET A 1 -32.43 14.62 20.60
C MET A 1 -32.79 14.51 19.12
N VAL A 2 -33.92 15.09 18.67
CA VAL A 2 -34.36 15.04 17.25
C VAL A 2 -33.35 15.64 16.27
N LEU A 3 -32.79 16.82 16.57
CA LEU A 3 -31.76 17.47 15.74
C LEU A 3 -30.50 16.62 15.53
N LEU A 4 -30.07 15.90 16.56
CA LEU A 4 -28.89 15.03 16.51
C LEU A 4 -29.17 13.77 15.67
N VAL A 5 -30.38 13.23 15.77
CA VAL A 5 -30.84 12.12 14.92
C VAL A 5 -30.96 12.56 13.46
N SER A 6 -31.52 13.74 13.17
CA SER A 6 -31.58 14.28 11.80
C SER A 6 -30.19 14.52 11.19
N LEU A 7 -29.23 15.01 11.97
CA LEU A 7 -27.85 15.21 11.50
C LEU A 7 -27.15 13.89 11.18
N LEU A 8 -27.41 12.84 11.98
CA LEU A 8 -26.88 11.50 11.79
C LEU A 8 -27.51 10.79 10.58
N VAL A 9 -28.78 11.06 10.29
CA VAL A 9 -29.44 10.56 9.07
C VAL A 9 -28.87 11.23 7.82
N LEU A 10 -28.58 12.54 7.87
CA LEU A 10 -28.00 13.28 6.73
C LEU A 10 -26.56 12.84 6.40
N SER A 11 -25.75 12.43 7.39
CA SER A 11 -24.38 11.95 7.14
C SER A 11 -24.33 10.59 6.44
N LEU A 12 -25.38 9.76 6.59
CA LEU A 12 -25.52 8.48 5.88
C LEU A 12 -25.77 8.66 4.38
N PHE A 13 -26.23 9.84 3.95
CA PHE A 13 -26.46 10.20 2.54
C PHE A 13 -25.33 11.05 1.95
N SER A 14 -24.11 10.90 2.46
CA SER A 14 -22.93 11.51 1.85
C SER A 14 -22.67 10.88 0.48
N PHE A 15 -23.34 11.38 -0.56
CA PHE A 15 -23.07 11.04 -1.95
C PHE A 15 -21.69 11.60 -2.30
N SER A 16 -20.68 10.75 -2.13
CA SER A 16 -19.33 11.05 -2.60
C SER A 16 -19.39 11.06 -4.13
N ASN A 17 -19.31 12.25 -4.73
CA ASN A 17 -19.05 12.40 -6.16
C ASN A 17 -17.59 12.00 -6.42
N SER A 18 -17.30 10.70 -6.34
CA SER A 18 -15.99 10.16 -6.69
C SER A 18 -15.86 10.18 -8.21
N GLN A 19 -15.39 11.31 -8.74
CA GLN A 19 -14.97 11.46 -10.13
C GLN A 19 -13.61 10.75 -10.31
N GLY A 20 -13.60 9.44 -10.14
CA GLY A 20 -12.47 8.58 -10.44
C GLY A 20 -12.40 8.26 -11.94
N PRO A 21 -11.27 7.71 -12.41
CA PRO A 21 -11.19 7.18 -13.77
C PRO A 21 -12.25 6.07 -13.96
N PRO A 22 -12.74 5.87 -15.20
CA PRO A 22 -13.60 4.73 -15.50
C PRO A 22 -12.88 3.40 -15.19
N SER A 23 -13.65 2.34 -14.97
CA SER A 23 -13.07 1.01 -14.73
C SER A 23 -12.18 0.59 -15.91
N PRO A 24 -10.97 0.07 -15.64
CA PRO A 24 -10.08 -0.43 -16.69
C PRO A 24 -10.57 -1.71 -17.37
N GLY A 25 -11.59 -2.38 -16.84
CA GLY A 25 -12.13 -3.65 -17.38
C GLY A 25 -11.31 -4.90 -17.03
N ASP A 26 -10.02 -4.76 -16.73
CA ASP A 26 -9.17 -5.83 -16.20
C ASP A 26 -8.30 -5.32 -15.04
N TYR A 27 -8.06 -6.20 -14.05
CA TYR A 27 -7.35 -5.89 -12.81
C TYR A 27 -6.22 -6.91 -12.57
N PRO A 28 -5.03 -6.74 -13.17
CA PRO A 28 -3.93 -7.69 -13.03
C PRO A 28 -3.54 -8.00 -11.58
N SER A 29 -3.63 -7.00 -10.70
CA SER A 29 -3.29 -7.14 -9.28
C SER A 29 -4.23 -8.08 -8.51
N SER A 30 -5.47 -8.31 -8.97
CA SER A 30 -6.39 -9.25 -8.30
C SER A 30 -6.12 -10.71 -8.68
N ARG A 31 -5.38 -10.95 -9.76
CA ARG A 31 -5.02 -12.30 -10.25
C ARG A 31 -3.73 -12.83 -9.62
N VAL A 32 -2.94 -11.96 -8.98
CA VAL A 32 -1.65 -12.30 -8.36
C VAL A 32 -1.78 -12.18 -6.85
N GLY A 33 -1.44 -13.25 -6.11
CA GLY A 33 -1.46 -13.24 -4.65
C GLY A 33 -0.38 -12.33 -4.07
N SER A 34 -0.68 -11.66 -2.95
CA SER A 34 0.32 -10.89 -2.21
C SER A 34 1.36 -11.81 -1.57
N LEU A 35 2.63 -11.39 -1.62
CA LEU A 35 3.75 -12.13 -1.04
C LEU A 35 4.28 -11.40 0.20
N HIS A 36 4.81 -12.17 1.14
CA HIS A 36 5.45 -11.60 2.32
C HIS A 36 6.80 -10.98 1.92
N PHE A 37 7.16 -9.85 2.54
CA PHE A 37 8.41 -9.15 2.22
C PHE A 37 9.64 -10.09 2.29
N SER A 38 9.75 -10.87 3.36
CA SER A 38 10.88 -11.77 3.62
C SER A 38 11.00 -12.94 2.63
N GLN A 39 9.93 -13.28 1.90
CA GLN A 39 9.95 -14.36 0.91
C GLN A 39 10.61 -13.93 -0.42
N SER A 40 10.52 -12.64 -0.75
CA SER A 40 10.87 -12.13 -2.09
C SER A 40 11.92 -11.03 -2.08
N PHE A 41 12.11 -10.35 -0.94
CA PHE A 41 12.97 -9.19 -0.82
C PHE A 41 13.84 -9.24 0.44
N ARG A 42 14.91 -8.46 0.43
CA ARG A 42 15.78 -8.20 1.57
C ARG A 42 16.11 -6.72 1.68
N ASN A 43 16.54 -6.28 2.87
CA ASN A 43 17.20 -4.99 3.01
C ASN A 43 18.47 -4.97 2.14
N LEU A 44 18.66 -3.87 1.40
CA LEU A 44 19.88 -3.61 0.62
C LEU A 44 20.84 -2.71 1.40
N TRP A 45 20.31 -1.69 2.07
CA TRP A 45 21.05 -0.74 2.89
C TRP A 45 20.10 -0.06 3.88
N GLY A 46 20.67 0.55 4.93
CA GLY A 46 19.91 1.28 5.93
C GLY A 46 18.93 0.42 6.76
N PRO A 47 19.36 -0.73 7.33
CA PRO A 47 18.48 -1.60 8.12
C PRO A 47 17.89 -0.91 9.36
N GLN A 48 18.59 0.11 9.90
CA GLN A 48 18.11 0.93 11.02
C GLN A 48 16.93 1.84 10.65
N HIS A 49 16.67 2.02 9.35
CA HIS A 49 15.55 2.79 8.80
C HIS A 49 14.48 1.89 8.16
N GLN A 50 14.39 0.64 8.62
CA GLN A 50 13.46 -0.35 8.11
C GLN A 50 12.78 -1.11 9.27
N SER A 51 11.46 -1.29 9.17
CA SER A 51 10.69 -2.11 10.11
C SER A 51 9.70 -2.99 9.34
N LEU A 52 9.48 -4.20 9.82
CA LEU A 52 8.55 -5.17 9.23
C LEU A 52 7.53 -5.58 10.30
N ASN A 53 6.26 -5.26 10.07
CA ASN A 53 5.16 -5.64 10.97
C ASN A 53 4.05 -6.32 10.17
N GLN A 54 3.75 -7.59 10.50
CA GLN A 54 2.69 -8.37 9.83
C GLN A 54 2.74 -8.21 8.30
N ASP A 55 3.95 -8.34 7.73
CA ASP A 55 4.24 -8.24 6.29
C ASP A 55 4.12 -6.85 5.65
N THR A 56 3.82 -5.84 6.45
CA THR A 56 3.90 -4.44 6.04
C THR A 56 5.31 -3.92 6.27
N LEU A 57 6.00 -3.61 5.18
CA LEU A 57 7.30 -2.95 5.20
C LEU A 57 7.12 -1.44 5.45
N THR A 58 7.78 -0.93 6.47
CA THR A 58 7.96 0.50 6.69
C THR A 58 9.42 0.86 6.45
N ILE A 59 9.66 1.82 5.57
CA ILE A 59 10.97 2.44 5.36
C ILE A 59 10.83 3.95 5.53
N TRP A 60 11.84 4.60 6.07
CA TRP A 60 11.84 6.04 6.27
C TRP A 60 13.20 6.65 5.94
N HIS A 61 13.23 7.97 5.86
CA HIS A 61 14.43 8.76 5.59
C HIS A 61 14.52 9.92 6.57
N ASP A 62 15.72 10.13 7.13
CA ASP A 62 16.06 11.26 7.96
C ASP A 62 17.41 11.88 7.54
N HIS A 63 17.89 12.87 8.29
CA HIS A 63 19.15 13.56 8.02
C HIS A 63 20.40 12.66 8.07
N ASN A 64 20.33 11.51 8.75
CA ASN A 64 21.45 10.58 8.87
C ASN A 64 21.47 9.59 7.71
N SER A 65 20.32 9.03 7.35
CA SER A 65 20.23 8.02 6.30
C SER A 65 18.79 7.76 5.83
N GLY A 66 18.66 6.86 4.87
CA GLY A 66 17.38 6.25 4.49
C GLY A 66 17.45 4.74 4.56
N SER A 67 16.56 4.07 3.83
CA SER A 67 16.59 2.63 3.64
C SER A 67 16.24 2.25 2.21
N GLY A 68 16.73 1.09 1.78
CA GLY A 68 16.40 0.52 0.48
C GLY A 68 16.31 -1.00 0.52
N ILE A 69 15.55 -1.55 -0.43
CA ILE A 69 15.28 -2.98 -0.56
C ILE A 69 15.74 -3.52 -1.91
N LYS A 70 15.98 -4.82 -1.98
CA LYS A 70 16.32 -5.53 -3.22
C LYS A 70 15.62 -6.88 -3.27
N SER A 71 15.20 -7.31 -4.45
CA SER A 71 14.69 -8.67 -4.66
C SER A 71 15.77 -9.71 -4.35
N LEU A 72 15.33 -10.89 -3.87
CA LEU A 72 16.23 -12.01 -3.62
C LEU A 72 16.72 -12.68 -4.91
N ARG A 73 15.94 -12.56 -5.98
CA ARG A 73 16.22 -13.14 -7.30
C ARG A 73 16.36 -12.05 -8.34
N ASP A 74 17.16 -12.33 -9.35
CA ASP A 74 17.21 -11.56 -10.59
C ASP A 74 16.12 -12.07 -11.53
N TYR A 75 15.48 -11.16 -12.26
CA TYR A 75 14.37 -11.47 -13.16
C TYR A 75 14.69 -11.05 -14.59
N ARG A 76 14.28 -11.85 -15.57
CA ARG A 76 14.32 -11.49 -16.99
C ARG A 76 13.05 -10.76 -17.43
N SER A 77 11.89 -11.17 -16.91
CA SER A 77 10.57 -10.59 -17.19
C SER A 77 9.54 -11.11 -16.18
N ASP A 78 8.70 -10.24 -15.62
CA ASP A 78 7.53 -10.62 -14.80
C ASP A 78 6.61 -9.40 -14.54
N TYR A 79 5.51 -9.60 -13.79
CA TYR A 79 4.69 -8.54 -13.20
C TYR A 79 5.14 -8.23 -11.76
N PHE A 80 5.55 -6.99 -11.51
CA PHE A 80 6.00 -6.54 -10.18
C PHE A 80 5.04 -5.46 -9.66
N GLY A 81 4.43 -5.73 -8.50
CA GLY A 81 3.51 -4.80 -7.86
C GLY A 81 3.69 -4.78 -6.35
N SER A 82 3.35 -3.64 -5.74
CA SER A 82 3.22 -3.49 -4.30
C SER A 82 2.13 -2.47 -4.01
N SER A 83 1.43 -2.64 -2.89
CA SER A 83 0.63 -1.57 -2.31
C SER A 83 1.57 -0.63 -1.57
N VAL A 84 1.45 0.68 -1.81
CA VAL A 84 2.32 1.71 -1.21
C VAL A 84 1.45 2.81 -0.64
N LYS A 85 1.80 3.24 0.58
CA LYS A 85 1.27 4.43 1.22
C LYS A 85 2.43 5.41 1.42
N LEU A 86 2.21 6.66 1.02
CA LEU A 86 3.14 7.79 1.22
C LEU A 86 2.74 8.58 2.47
#